data_AF-A0A5C9C5K8-F1
#
_entry.id   AF-A0A5C9C5K8-F1
#
_cell.length_a   1.000
_cell.length_b   1.000
_cell.length_c   1.000
_cell.angle_alpha   90.00
_cell.angle_beta   90.00
_cell.angle_gamma   90.00
#
_symmetry.space_group_name_H-M   'P 1'
#
loop_
_entity.id
_entity.type
_entity.pdbx_description
1 polymer ?
#
loop_
_entity_poly.entity_id
_entity_poly.type
_entity_poly.pdbx_seq_one_letter_code
_entity_poly.pdbx_strand_id
1 'polypeptide(L)'
;MPLEKHLLDRISLEERMALIEVRHMLDKAQQAWNRIESGKQCELNTVHHDENSLAHCLQWGTQAAEELIKLTEGAGKPAKT
;
A
#
# COMPACT_ATOMS: atom_id res chain seq x y z
N MET A 1 16.88 -8.00 8.74
CA MET A 1 17.23 -8.29 10.15
C MET A 1 17.56 -7.06 11.01
N PRO A 2 18.53 -6.15 10.73
CA PRO A 2 18.76 -4.97 11.59
C PRO A 2 17.74 -3.85 11.35
N LEU A 3 17.34 -3.65 10.10
CA LEU A 3 16.44 -2.57 9.67
C LEU A 3 15.02 -2.74 10.22
N GLU A 4 14.49 -3.97 10.18
CA GLU A 4 13.12 -4.29 10.62
C GLU A 4 12.95 -4.04 12.12
N LYS A 5 13.94 -4.42 12.93
CA LYS A 5 13.92 -4.20 14.39
C LYS A 5 14.01 -2.71 14.74
N HIS A 6 14.90 -1.97 14.08
CA HIS A 6 15.00 -0.52 14.26
C HIS A 6 13.76 0.26 13.81
N LEU A 7 13.06 -0.21 12.78
CA LEU A 7 11.79 0.36 12.32
C LEU A 7 10.68 0.09 13.32
N LEU A 8 10.55 -1.15 13.79
CA LEU A 8 9.54 -1.54 14.80
C LEU A 8 9.67 -0.76 16.11
N ASP A 9 10.90 -0.47 16.54
CA ASP A 9 11.17 0.30 17.76
C ASP A 9 10.87 1.81 17.61
N ARG A 10 10.74 2.31 16.38
CA ARG A 10 10.58 3.75 16.07
C ARG A 10 9.21 4.11 15.54
N ILE A 11 8.49 3.16 14.95
CA ILE A 11 7.17 3.41 14.38
C ILE A 11 6.10 3.38 15.49
N SER A 12 5.36 4.47 15.57
CA SER A 12 4.23 4.64 16.49
C SER A 12 3.01 3.86 16.01
N LEU A 13 2.05 3.68 16.94
CA LEU A 13 0.75 3.13 16.58
C LEU A 13 0.03 4.01 15.54
N GLU A 14 0.17 5.33 15.63
CA GLU A 14 -0.46 6.28 14.71
C GLU A 14 0.09 6.15 13.29
N GLU A 15 1.41 6.08 13.12
CA GLU A 15 2.05 5.86 11.83
C GLU A 15 1.66 4.50 11.22
N ARG A 16 1.53 3.47 12.05
CA ARG A 16 1.00 2.18 11.60
C ARG A 16 -0.46 2.28 11.15
N MET A 17 -1.29 3.05 11.86
CA MET A 17 -2.67 3.31 11.45
C MET A 17 -2.74 4.07 10.13
N ALA A 18 -1.82 5.03 9.91
CA ALA A 18 -1.71 5.73 8.63
C ALA A 18 -1.34 4.78 7.48
N LEU A 19 -0.45 3.79 7.68
CA LEU A 19 -0.17 2.76 6.67
C LEU A 19 -1.41 1.91 6.33
N ILE A 20 -2.22 1.57 7.33
CA ILE A 20 -3.49 0.86 7.12
C ILE A 20 -4.46 1.73 6.30
N GLU A 21 -4.52 3.03 6.59
CA GLU A 21 -5.33 3.98 5.83
C GLU A 21 -4.86 4.12 4.37
N VAL A 22 -3.54 4.17 4.15
CA VAL A 22 -2.95 4.17 2.80
C VAL A 22 -3.40 2.94 2.01
N ARG A 23 -3.33 1.74 2.58
CA ARG A 23 -3.83 0.51 1.93
C ARG A 23 -5.31 0.63 1.58
N HIS A 24 -6.13 1.12 2.50
CA HIS A 24 -7.57 1.30 2.26
C HIS A 24 -7.87 2.30 1.14
N MET A 25 -7.08 3.36 1.02
CA MET A 25 -7.19 4.31 -0.08
C MET A 25 -6.78 3.68 -1.42
N LEU A 26 -5.75 2.85 -1.44
CA LEU A 26 -5.33 2.10 -2.64
C LEU A 26 -6.41 1.11 -3.08
N ASP A 27 -7.03 0.39 -2.15
CA ASP A 27 -8.16 -0.51 -2.44
C ASP A 27 -9.34 0.28 -3.07
N LYS A 28 -9.67 1.45 -2.51
CA LYS A 28 -10.71 2.32 -3.08
C LYS A 28 -10.34 2.83 -4.47
N ALA A 29 -9.08 3.20 -4.68
CA ALA A 29 -8.59 3.65 -5.98
C ALA A 29 -8.65 2.51 -7.01
N GLN A 30 -8.28 1.29 -6.63
CA GLN A 30 -8.43 0.09 -7.47
C GLN A 30 -9.90 -0.19 -7.80
N GLN A 31 -10.80 -0.08 -6.84
CA GLN A 31 -12.24 -0.24 -7.09
C GLN A 31 -12.77 0.85 -8.03
N ALA A 32 -12.35 2.11 -7.86
CA ALA A 32 -12.74 3.20 -8.73
C ALA A 32 -12.22 2.99 -10.16
N TRP A 33 -10.97 2.54 -10.30
CA TRP A 33 -10.39 2.14 -11.58
C TRP A 33 -11.21 1.03 -12.24
N ASN A 34 -11.54 -0.03 -11.48
CA ASN A 34 -12.30 -1.19 -11.96
C ASN A 34 -13.74 -0.88 -12.40
N ARG A 35 -14.29 0.30 -12.05
CA ARG A 35 -15.60 0.75 -12.54
C ARG A 35 -15.54 1.29 -13.97
N ILE A 36 -14.35 1.66 -14.45
CA ILE A 36 -14.13 2.07 -15.83
C ILE A 36 -14.24 0.83 -16.73
N GLU A 37 -14.91 0.98 -17.86
CA GLU A 37 -15.01 -0.08 -18.87
C GLU A 37 -13.62 -0.59 -19.30
N SER A 38 -13.46 -1.90 -19.42
CA SER A 38 -12.16 -2.54 -19.66
C SER A 38 -11.45 -2.07 -20.94
N GLY A 39 -12.21 -1.79 -22.01
CA GLY A 39 -11.65 -1.21 -23.24
C GLY A 39 -11.00 0.16 -22.99
N LYS A 40 -11.69 1.03 -22.24
CA LYS A 40 -11.18 2.35 -21.86
C LYS A 40 -10.00 2.27 -20.90
N GLN A 41 -10.00 1.29 -19.99
CA GLN A 41 -8.84 1.04 -19.12
C GLN A 41 -7.59 0.68 -19.94
N CYS A 42 -7.76 -0.17 -20.96
CA CYS A 42 -6.67 -0.55 -21.86
C CYS A 42 -6.10 0.68 -22.58
N GLU A 43 -6.97 1.49 -23.18
CA GLU A 43 -6.57 2.75 -23.84
C GLU A 43 -5.86 3.71 -22.88
N LEU A 44 -6.42 3.94 -21.68
CA LEU A 44 -5.83 4.80 -20.66
C LEU A 44 -4.47 4.28 -20.15
N ASN A 45 -4.30 2.96 -20.04
CA ASN A 45 -3.02 2.39 -19.62
C ASN A 45 -1.93 2.59 -20.67
N THR A 46 -2.26 2.59 -21.96
CA THR A 46 -1.28 2.81 -23.05
C THR A 46 -0.72 4.23 -23.13
N VAL A 47 -1.30 5.19 -22.40
CA VAL A 47 -0.79 6.57 -22.29
C VAL A 47 0.58 6.60 -21.60
N HIS A 48 0.86 5.63 -20.73
CA HIS A 48 2.13 5.47 -20.04
C HIS A 48 2.75 4.11 -20.43
N HIS A 49 4.08 3.98 -20.32
CA HIS A 49 4.69 2.65 -20.39
C HIS A 49 4.07 1.72 -19.33
N ASP A 50 3.95 0.43 -19.62
CA ASP A 50 3.24 -0.54 -18.77
C ASP A 50 3.66 -0.48 -17.28
N GLU A 51 4.96 -0.26 -17.01
CA GLU A 51 5.55 -0.14 -15.68
C GLU A 51 5.10 1.13 -14.91
N ASN A 52 4.63 2.15 -15.63
CA ASN A 52 4.10 3.40 -15.08
C ASN A 52 2.58 3.51 -15.26
N SER A 53 1.92 2.48 -15.78
CA SER A 53 0.47 2.48 -15.93
C SER A 53 -0.21 2.56 -14.57
N LEU A 54 -1.37 3.22 -14.51
CA LEU A 54 -2.11 3.35 -13.26
C LEU A 54 -2.47 1.97 -12.67
N ALA A 55 -2.81 1.00 -13.53
CA ALA A 55 -3.06 -0.37 -13.10
C ALA A 55 -1.83 -1.01 -12.42
N HIS A 56 -0.63 -0.83 -12.98
CA HIS A 56 0.61 -1.32 -12.40
C HIS A 56 0.91 -0.64 -11.06
N CYS A 57 0.80 0.69 -11.01
CA CYS A 57 1.03 1.47 -9.80
C CYS A 57 0.06 1.09 -8.66
N LEU A 58 -1.21 0.85 -8.95
CA LEU A 58 -2.20 0.44 -7.94
C LEU A 58 -1.90 -0.96 -7.40
N GLN A 59 -1.55 -1.90 -8.28
CA GLN A 59 -1.21 -3.26 -7.88
C GLN A 59 0.02 -3.28 -6.99
N TRP A 60 1.13 -2.69 -7.45
CA TRP A 60 2.39 -2.69 -6.69
C TRP A 60 2.32 -1.82 -5.45
N GLY A 61 1.62 -0.68 -5.51
CA GLY A 61 1.38 0.17 -4.35
C GLY A 61 0.61 -0.58 -3.26
N THR A 62 -0.42 -1.34 -3.63
CA THR A 62 -1.21 -2.14 -2.68
C THR A 62 -0.34 -3.24 -2.05
N GLN A 63 0.43 -3.97 -2.86
CA GLN A 63 1.33 -5.00 -2.36
C GLN A 63 2.38 -4.41 -1.39
N ALA A 64 3.02 -3.30 -1.77
CA ALA A 64 4.00 -2.64 -0.92
C ALA A 64 3.39 -2.18 0.41
N ALA A 65 2.17 -1.64 0.40
CA ALA A 65 1.46 -1.27 1.62
C ALA A 65 1.17 -2.49 2.51
N GLU A 66 0.77 -3.63 1.94
CA GLU A 66 0.56 -4.87 2.69
C GLU A 66 1.84 -5.41 3.33
N GLU A 67 2.96 -5.37 2.61
CA GLU A 67 4.26 -5.77 3.12
C GLU A 67 4.69 -4.86 4.29
N LEU A 68 4.52 -3.55 4.17
CA LEU A 68 4.83 -2.60 5.25
C LEU A 68 3.91 -2.77 6.48
N ILE A 69 2.63 -3.08 6.29
CA ILE A 69 1.72 -3.38 7.40
C ILE A 69 2.14 -4.65 8.15
N LYS A 70 2.55 -5.70 7.42
CA LYS A 70 3.07 -6.94 8.01
C LYS A 70 4.37 -6.68 8.76
N LEU A 71 5.29 -5.93 8.16
CA LEU A 71 6.57 -5.56 8.77
C LEU A 71 6.41 -4.73 10.04
N THR A 72 5.32 -3.96 10.16
CA THR A 72 5.02 -3.10 11.30
C THR A 72 4.05 -3.74 12.29
N GLU A 73 3.74 -5.03 12.13
CA GLU A 73 2.84 -5.74 13.03
C GLU A 73 3.39 -5.79 14.46
N GLY A 74 2.57 -5.40 15.43
CA GLY A 74 2.96 -5.35 16.84
C GLY A 74 3.67 -4.07 17.27
N ALA A 75 4.05 -3.18 16.35
CA ALA A 75 4.60 -1.88 16.68
C ALA A 75 3.58 -0.98 17.42
N GLY A 76 4.08 -0.12 18.31
CA GLY A 76 3.27 0.78 19.12
C GLY A 76 2.48 0.12 20.26
N LYS A 77 2.59 -1.22 20.46
CA LYS A 77 2.09 -1.86 21.68
C LYS A 77 3.10 -1.64 22.81
N PRO A 78 2.67 -1.20 24.02
CA PRO A 78 3.58 -1.17 25.15
C PRO A 78 4.15 -2.57 25.38
N ALA A 79 5.46 -2.67 25.59
CA ALA A 79 6.08 -3.91 26.03
C ALA A 79 5.33 -4.36 27.29
N LYS A 80 4.74 -5.56 27.24
CA LYS A 80 4.11 -6.15 28.44
C LYS A 80 5.24 -6.39 29.45
N THR A 81 5.34 -5.51 30.45
CA THR A 81 6.08 -5.73 31.70
C THR A 81 5.42 -6.83 32.51
#